data_AF-A0A6B2CY60-F1
#
_entry.id   AF-A0A6B2CY60-F1
#
_cell.length_a   1.000
_cell.length_b   1.000
_cell.length_c   1.000
_cell.angle_alpha   90.00
_cell.angle_beta   90.00
_cell.angle_gamma   90.00
#
_symmetry.space_group_name_H-M   'P 1'
#
loop_
_entity.id
_entity.type
_entity.pdbx_description
1 polymer ?
#
loop_
_entity_poly.entity_id
_entity_poly.type
_entity_poly.pdbx_seq_one_letter_code
_entity_poly.pdbx_strand_id
1 'polypeptide(L)'
;MPTRSEKKKRRGKIFIIALAALIFAETGYILGTTGIGHIIFGPGGAASVDFSAVLSASEAYVFFNGTVTRGRPEYYRDAYVYVVAYTPGVSLPNAVVMKLTFDAAERPVYVLPIPRTSGVIAPQDFADVLPDNAKNPVVLLIYPMDKISLVEGWVQGIKDLPQGFYIRIHLVEGKPVSAVSIA
;
A
#
# COMPACT_ATOMS: atom_id res chain seq x y z
N MET A 1 11.22 46.12 41.61
CA MET A 1 11.42 44.70 41.94
C MET A 1 10.19 43.91 41.51
N PRO A 2 10.28 43.01 40.52
CA PRO A 2 9.16 42.16 40.13
C PRO A 2 8.99 40.99 41.11
N THR A 3 7.78 40.83 41.62
CA THR A 3 7.40 39.86 42.65
C THR A 3 7.42 38.42 42.12
N ARG A 4 7.79 37.49 43.01
CA ARG A 4 8.12 36.07 42.77
C ARG A 4 7.04 35.23 42.06
N SER A 5 5.84 35.79 41.83
CA SER A 5 4.67 35.10 41.28
C SER A 5 4.64 35.02 39.74
N GLU A 6 5.19 36.02 39.02
CA GLU A 6 5.17 36.02 37.54
C GLU A 6 6.16 35.04 36.91
N LYS A 7 7.29 34.76 37.59
CA LYS A 7 8.31 33.83 37.09
C LYS A 7 7.82 32.37 37.00
N LYS A 8 6.80 31.98 37.78
CA LYS A 8 6.28 30.60 37.79
C LYS A 8 5.34 30.31 36.62
N LYS A 9 4.55 31.30 36.17
CA LYS A 9 3.66 31.18 34.99
C LYS A 9 4.42 31.09 33.65
N ARG A 10 5.57 31.76 33.53
CA ARG A 10 6.41 31.71 32.31
C ARG A 10 7.03 30.32 32.09
N ARG A 11 7.48 29.63 33.15
CA ARG A 11 8.09 28.30 33.05
C ARG A 11 7.11 27.22 32.60
N GLY A 12 5.83 27.29 33.01
CA GLY A 12 4.80 26.35 32.55
C GLY A 12 4.50 26.46 31.06
N LYS A 13 4.44 27.69 30.51
CA LYS A 13 4.23 27.91 29.06
C LYS A 13 5.39 27.40 28.21
N ILE A 14 6.63 27.60 28.67
CA ILE A 14 7.83 27.10 27.97
C ILE A 14 7.85 25.56 27.96
N PHE A 15 7.41 24.92 29.04
CA PHE A 15 7.33 23.46 29.12
C PHE A 15 6.27 22.89 28.16
N ILE A 16 5.11 23.53 28.02
CA ILE A 16 4.07 23.09 27.08
C ILE A 16 4.52 23.28 25.62
N ILE A 17 5.21 24.38 25.30
CA ILE A 17 5.74 24.61 23.95
C ILE A 17 6.84 23.60 23.61
N ALA A 18 7.73 23.31 24.56
CA ALA A 18 8.76 22.28 24.39
C ALA A 18 8.16 20.88 24.22
N LEU A 19 7.10 20.55 24.97
CA LEU A 19 6.38 19.28 24.84
C LEU A 19 5.65 19.17 23.50
N ALA A 20 5.01 20.25 23.04
CA ALA A 20 4.37 20.30 21.72
C ALA A 20 5.39 20.17 20.57
N ALA A 21 6.57 20.80 20.71
CA ALA A 21 7.66 20.64 19.74
C ALA A 21 8.24 19.22 19.74
N LEU A 22 8.29 18.54 20.90
CA LEU A 22 8.76 17.15 21.01
C LEU A 22 7.78 16.16 20.36
N ILE A 23 6.47 16.39 20.54
CA ILE A 23 5.43 15.63 19.84
C ILE A 23 5.51 15.86 18.32
N PHE A 24 5.72 17.10 17.86
CA PHE A 24 5.91 17.38 16.42
C PHE A 24 7.21 16.79 15.87
N ALA A 25 8.27 16.70 16.67
CA ALA A 25 9.51 16.05 16.28
C ALA A 25 9.33 14.54 16.12
N GLU A 26 8.64 13.85 17.03
CA GLU A 26 8.40 12.40 16.91
C GLU A 26 7.35 12.07 15.84
N THR A 27 6.24 12.81 15.77
CA THR A 27 5.20 12.57 14.76
C THR A 27 5.66 13.00 13.36
N GLY A 28 6.44 14.09 13.27
CA GLY A 28 7.03 14.57 12.02
C GLY A 28 8.20 13.71 11.54
N TYR A 29 8.96 13.09 12.45
CA TYR A 29 10.01 12.13 12.09
C TYR A 29 9.41 10.82 11.59
N ILE A 30 8.31 10.34 12.18
CA ILE A 30 7.60 9.16 11.66
C ILE A 30 7.00 9.46 10.28
N LEU A 31 6.43 10.64 10.04
CA LEU A 31 5.95 11.02 8.70
C LEU A 31 7.08 11.32 7.69
N GLY A 32 8.24 11.81 8.16
CA GLY A 32 9.33 12.29 7.31
C GLY A 32 10.44 11.28 7.04
N THR A 33 10.60 10.23 7.87
CA THR A 33 11.72 9.26 7.74
C THR A 33 11.27 7.81 7.57
N THR A 34 10.02 7.46 7.94
CA THR A 34 9.41 6.24 7.40
C THR A 34 8.94 6.60 6.00
N GLY A 35 9.40 5.89 4.98
CA GLY A 35 9.26 6.21 3.55
C GLY A 35 7.83 6.27 2.97
N ILE A 36 6.88 6.82 3.71
CA ILE A 36 5.51 7.15 3.30
C ILE A 36 5.45 8.57 2.69
N GLY A 37 6.44 9.42 2.95
CA GLY A 37 6.47 10.81 2.45
C GLY A 37 6.34 10.93 0.92
N HIS A 38 6.80 9.91 0.18
CA HIS A 38 6.70 9.86 -1.29
C HIS A 38 5.26 9.66 -1.79
N ILE A 39 4.37 9.14 -0.94
CA ILE A 39 2.95 8.93 -1.26
C ILE A 39 2.15 10.23 -1.05
N ILE A 40 2.67 11.20 -0.28
CA ILE A 40 1.89 12.36 0.17
C ILE A 40 2.33 13.70 -0.48
N PHE A 41 3.59 13.86 -0.92
CA PHE A 41 4.01 15.12 -1.54
C PHE A 41 4.94 14.93 -2.75
N GLY A 42 4.39 15.20 -3.95
CA GLY A 42 5.17 15.36 -5.17
C GLY A 42 4.32 15.89 -6.35
N PRO A 43 4.52 17.13 -6.82
CA PRO A 43 3.83 17.66 -7.98
C PRO A 43 4.59 17.20 -9.24
N GLY A 44 4.02 16.27 -9.99
CA GLY A 44 4.57 15.86 -11.27
C GLY A 44 3.45 15.32 -12.13
N GLY A 45 3.08 16.04 -13.17
CA GLY A 45 2.12 15.58 -14.16
C GLY A 45 2.61 14.28 -14.79
N ALA A 46 2.09 13.16 -14.31
CA ALA A 46 2.37 11.85 -14.86
C ALA A 46 1.43 11.62 -16.05
N ALA A 47 1.99 11.31 -17.21
CA ALA A 47 1.27 10.52 -18.20
C ALA A 47 0.63 9.34 -17.46
N SER A 48 -0.67 9.10 -17.65
CA SER A 48 -1.38 8.02 -16.95
C SER A 48 -0.70 6.70 -17.27
N VAL A 49 0.08 6.18 -16.32
CA VAL A 49 0.62 4.83 -16.42
C VAL A 49 -0.57 3.89 -16.40
N ASP A 50 -0.69 2.98 -17.37
CA ASP A 50 -1.77 2.00 -17.41
C ASP A 50 -1.43 0.77 -16.56
N PHE A 51 -2.45 0.05 -16.08
CA PHE A 51 -2.23 -1.17 -15.28
C PHE A 51 -1.48 -2.26 -16.07
N SER A 52 -1.64 -2.30 -17.39
CA SER A 52 -0.89 -3.20 -18.27
C SER A 52 0.63 -2.98 -18.18
N ALA A 53 1.08 -1.75 -17.94
CA ALA A 53 2.48 -1.44 -17.72
C ALA A 53 2.99 -2.07 -16.42
N VAL A 54 2.17 -2.02 -15.34
CA VAL A 54 2.47 -2.69 -14.06
C VAL A 54 2.64 -4.19 -14.27
N LEU A 55 1.70 -4.83 -14.98
CA LEU A 55 1.78 -6.25 -15.29
C LEU A 55 3.03 -6.59 -16.13
N SER A 56 3.38 -5.76 -17.11
CA SER A 56 4.56 -5.99 -17.95
C SER A 56 5.89 -5.93 -17.18
N ALA A 57 5.91 -5.16 -16.08
CA ALA A 57 7.07 -5.03 -15.20
C ALA A 57 7.09 -6.06 -14.07
N SER A 58 6.03 -6.87 -13.94
CA SER A 58 5.85 -7.81 -12.84
C SER A 58 6.01 -9.26 -13.29
N GLU A 59 6.47 -10.07 -12.36
CA GLU A 59 6.30 -11.52 -12.34
C GLU A 59 5.06 -11.87 -11.51
N ALA A 60 4.36 -12.94 -11.88
CA ALA A 60 3.18 -13.42 -11.18
C ALA A 60 3.44 -14.72 -10.44
N TYR A 61 2.94 -14.77 -9.20
CA TYR A 61 2.71 -16.00 -8.44
C TYR A 61 1.20 -16.20 -8.33
N VAL A 62 0.68 -17.21 -9.02
CA VAL A 62 -0.75 -17.47 -9.17
C VAL A 62 -1.18 -18.58 -8.23
N PHE A 63 -2.01 -18.23 -7.26
CA PHE A 63 -2.63 -19.09 -6.27
C PHE A 63 -3.99 -19.54 -6.82
N PHE A 64 -4.09 -20.81 -7.21
CA PHE A 64 -5.31 -21.34 -7.82
C PHE A 64 -5.37 -22.88 -7.73
N ASN A 65 -6.57 -23.40 -7.46
CA ASN A 65 -6.86 -24.84 -7.32
C ASN A 65 -5.90 -25.61 -6.39
N GLY A 66 -5.50 -25.01 -5.26
CA GLY A 66 -4.60 -25.63 -4.29
C GLY A 66 -3.13 -25.69 -4.76
N THR A 67 -2.77 -24.89 -5.77
CA THR A 67 -1.42 -24.84 -6.33
C THR A 67 -0.94 -23.40 -6.48
N VAL A 68 0.37 -23.22 -6.44
CA VAL A 68 1.03 -21.94 -6.72
C VAL A 68 1.91 -22.10 -7.96
N THR A 69 1.62 -21.34 -9.01
CA THR A 69 2.42 -21.34 -10.25
C THR A 69 3.11 -20.00 -10.45
N ARG A 70 4.27 -20.01 -11.10
CA ARG A 70 5.10 -18.83 -11.34
C ARG A 70 5.18 -18.55 -12.84
N GLY A 71 5.02 -17.30 -13.25
CA GLY A 71 5.13 -16.93 -14.66
C GLY A 71 4.83 -15.47 -14.96
N ARG A 72 4.47 -15.19 -16.21
CA ARG A 72 4.02 -13.86 -16.61
C ARG A 72 2.58 -13.63 -16.12
N PRO A 73 2.25 -12.43 -15.62
CA PRO A 73 0.87 -12.12 -15.23
C PRO A 73 -0.06 -12.21 -16.44
N GLU A 74 -1.16 -12.95 -16.29
CA GLU A 74 -2.28 -12.87 -17.22
C GLU A 74 -2.98 -11.51 -17.06
N TYR A 75 -3.58 -10.98 -18.14
CA TYR A 75 -4.32 -9.72 -18.12
C TYR A 75 -5.82 -9.97 -18.02
N TYR A 76 -6.38 -9.84 -16.81
CA TYR A 76 -7.80 -9.85 -16.56
C TYR A 76 -8.37 -8.44 -16.70
N ARG A 77 -9.27 -8.26 -17.67
CA ARG A 77 -9.95 -6.97 -17.91
C ARG A 77 -10.81 -6.55 -16.73
N ASP A 78 -11.47 -7.51 -16.10
CA ASP A 78 -12.35 -7.30 -14.96
C ASP A 78 -11.79 -8.04 -13.75
N ALA A 79 -11.21 -7.29 -12.81
CA ALA A 79 -10.51 -7.84 -11.66
C ALA A 79 -10.55 -6.86 -10.48
N TYR A 80 -10.18 -7.35 -9.30
CA TYR A 80 -9.83 -6.48 -8.18
C TYR A 80 -8.31 -6.41 -8.04
N VAL A 81 -7.78 -5.24 -7.70
CA VAL A 81 -6.36 -5.04 -7.36
C VAL A 81 -6.27 -4.61 -5.92
N TYR A 82 -5.55 -5.39 -5.11
CA TYR A 82 -5.26 -5.10 -3.72
C TYR A 82 -3.88 -4.49 -3.63
N VAL A 83 -3.84 -3.17 -3.47
CA VAL A 83 -2.61 -2.45 -3.14
C VAL A 83 -2.37 -2.61 -1.64
N VAL A 84 -1.29 -3.27 -1.26
CA VAL A 84 -1.00 -3.62 0.14
C VAL A 84 0.35 -3.08 0.56
N ALA A 85 0.42 -2.38 1.68
CA ALA A 85 1.69 -1.99 2.27
C ALA A 85 2.47 -3.25 2.68
N TYR A 86 3.70 -3.37 2.22
CA TYR A 86 4.56 -4.52 2.46
C TYR A 86 5.74 -4.17 3.35
N THR A 87 5.92 -4.99 4.39
CA THR A 87 7.10 -5.01 5.24
C THR A 87 7.51 -6.48 5.39
N PRO A 88 8.78 -6.84 5.16
CA PRO A 88 9.22 -8.24 5.27
C PRO A 88 8.85 -8.88 6.60
N GLY A 89 8.29 -10.09 6.53
CA GLY A 89 7.87 -10.86 7.71
C GLY A 89 6.61 -10.34 8.42
N VAL A 90 5.96 -9.29 7.91
CA VAL A 90 4.68 -8.79 8.43
C VAL A 90 3.54 -9.32 7.56
N SER A 91 2.73 -10.22 8.13
CA SER A 91 1.56 -10.80 7.43
C SER A 91 0.47 -9.77 7.16
N LEU A 92 -0.30 -10.00 6.09
CA LEU A 92 -1.48 -9.19 5.79
C LEU A 92 -2.52 -9.31 6.92
N PRO A 93 -3.23 -8.23 7.27
CA PRO A 93 -4.31 -8.31 8.25
C PRO A 93 -5.40 -9.27 7.81
N ASN A 94 -5.98 -10.01 8.76
CA ASN A 94 -7.03 -10.99 8.47
C ASN A 94 -8.23 -10.38 7.74
N ALA A 95 -8.60 -9.13 8.03
CA ALA A 95 -9.67 -8.43 7.32
C ALA A 95 -9.40 -8.29 5.82
N VAL A 96 -8.14 -8.00 5.43
CA VAL A 96 -7.71 -7.91 4.04
C VAL A 96 -7.78 -9.27 3.37
N VAL A 97 -7.27 -10.32 4.03
CA VAL A 97 -7.28 -11.69 3.52
C VAL A 97 -8.71 -12.19 3.31
N MET A 98 -9.59 -12.01 4.30
CA MET A 98 -10.99 -12.40 4.19
C MET A 98 -11.68 -11.68 3.03
N LYS A 99 -11.47 -10.37 2.90
CA LYS A 99 -12.10 -9.60 1.83
C LYS A 99 -11.59 -10.02 0.45
N LEU A 100 -10.29 -10.29 0.34
CA LEU A 100 -9.67 -10.85 -0.86
C LEU A 100 -10.28 -12.20 -1.22
N THR A 101 -10.46 -13.12 -0.26
CA THR A 101 -11.09 -14.43 -0.50
C THR A 101 -12.52 -14.28 -1.02
N PHE A 102 -13.32 -13.37 -0.45
CA PHE A 102 -14.67 -13.11 -0.94
C PHE A 102 -14.67 -12.53 -2.36
N ASP A 103 -13.79 -11.58 -2.64
CA ASP A 103 -13.69 -10.97 -3.96
C ASP A 103 -13.17 -11.97 -5.01
N ALA A 104 -12.28 -12.89 -4.62
CA ALA A 104 -11.81 -14.00 -5.45
C ALA A 104 -12.92 -15.03 -5.76
N ALA A 105 -14.02 -15.06 -5.01
CA ALA A 105 -15.20 -15.84 -5.37
C ALA A 105 -15.97 -15.19 -6.54
N GLU A 106 -15.83 -13.88 -6.74
CA GLU A 106 -16.51 -13.14 -7.80
C GLU A 106 -15.66 -13.01 -9.06
N ARG A 107 -14.39 -12.59 -8.92
CA ARG A 107 -13.49 -12.22 -10.03
C ARG A 107 -12.04 -12.56 -9.71
N PRO A 108 -11.14 -12.60 -10.71
CA PRO A 108 -9.70 -12.65 -10.45
C PRO A 108 -9.23 -11.49 -9.57
N VAL A 109 -8.25 -11.76 -8.71
CA VAL A 109 -7.69 -10.75 -7.79
C VAL A 109 -6.20 -10.63 -7.99
N TYR A 110 -5.70 -9.42 -8.21
CA TYR A 110 -4.28 -9.11 -8.11
C TYR A 110 -3.93 -8.62 -6.72
N VAL A 111 -2.80 -9.06 -6.19
CA VAL A 111 -2.17 -8.52 -4.98
C VAL A 111 -0.92 -7.78 -5.42
N LEU A 112 -0.85 -6.48 -5.14
CA LEU A 112 0.22 -5.58 -5.52
C LEU A 112 0.87 -5.01 -4.25
N PRO A 113 1.94 -5.63 -3.75
CA PRO A 113 2.61 -5.16 -2.56
C PRO A 113 3.45 -3.92 -2.85
N ILE A 114 3.34 -2.88 -2.03
CA ILE A 114 4.17 -1.67 -2.06
C ILE A 114 5.12 -1.71 -0.86
N PRO A 115 6.44 -1.90 -1.08
CA PRO A 115 7.43 -1.91 -0.02
C PRO A 115 7.45 -0.62 0.80
N ARG A 116 7.42 -0.73 2.12
CA ARG A 116 7.55 0.40 3.06
C ARG A 116 8.99 0.71 3.45
N THR A 117 9.88 -0.23 3.14
CA THR A 117 11.33 -0.14 3.33
C THR A 117 12.02 -0.52 2.02
N SER A 118 13.30 -0.18 1.88
CA SER A 118 14.12 -0.60 0.74
C SER A 118 14.43 -2.10 0.83
N GLY A 119 13.46 -2.94 0.48
CA GLY A 119 13.56 -4.40 0.54
C GLY A 119 12.86 -5.04 -0.64
N VAL A 120 13.37 -6.21 -1.05
CA VAL A 120 12.76 -7.04 -2.10
C VAL A 120 11.45 -7.63 -1.57
N ILE A 121 10.43 -7.68 -2.43
CA ILE A 121 9.17 -8.35 -2.12
C ILE A 121 9.42 -9.86 -2.16
N ALA A 122 9.27 -10.51 -1.00
CA ALA A 122 9.46 -11.93 -0.82
C ALA A 122 8.14 -12.67 -1.07
N PRO A 123 8.03 -13.53 -2.11
CA PRO A 123 6.80 -14.28 -2.36
C PRO A 123 6.41 -15.21 -1.21
N GLN A 124 7.40 -15.75 -0.48
CA GLN A 124 7.14 -16.61 0.67
C GLN A 124 6.33 -15.94 1.79
N ASP A 125 6.40 -14.61 1.92
CA ASP A 125 5.65 -13.87 2.96
C ASP A 125 4.13 -13.89 2.69
N PHE A 126 3.73 -14.33 1.50
CA PHE A 126 2.33 -14.43 1.06
C PHE A 126 1.86 -15.88 0.90
N ALA A 127 2.77 -16.86 0.90
CA ALA A 127 2.47 -18.24 0.53
C ALA A 127 1.38 -18.88 1.41
N ASP A 128 1.46 -18.65 2.72
CA ASP A 128 0.53 -19.21 3.71
C ASP A 128 -0.65 -18.28 4.02
N VAL A 129 -0.72 -17.11 3.35
CA VAL A 129 -1.67 -16.04 3.66
C VAL A 129 -2.70 -15.87 2.54
N LEU A 130 -2.27 -15.99 1.27
CA LEU A 130 -3.16 -15.84 0.13
C LEU A 130 -3.96 -17.14 -0.12
N PRO A 131 -5.27 -17.03 -0.42
CA PRO A 131 -6.08 -18.21 -0.69
C PRO A 131 -5.75 -18.78 -2.06
N ASP A 132 -5.56 -20.10 -2.12
CA ASP A 132 -5.29 -20.86 -3.34
C ASP A 132 -6.48 -21.71 -3.79
N ASN A 133 -7.55 -21.76 -3.00
CA ASN A 133 -8.72 -22.59 -3.22
C ASN A 133 -9.98 -21.79 -3.60
N ALA A 134 -9.81 -20.51 -3.96
CA ALA A 134 -10.89 -19.66 -4.43
C ALA A 134 -11.37 -20.06 -5.85
N LYS A 135 -12.58 -19.61 -6.21
CA LYS A 135 -13.19 -19.88 -7.52
C LYS A 135 -12.40 -19.25 -8.68
N ASN A 136 -11.80 -18.08 -8.46
CA ASN A 136 -10.95 -17.37 -9.42
C ASN A 136 -9.53 -17.24 -8.87
N PRO A 137 -8.52 -17.06 -9.74
CA PRO A 137 -7.13 -16.97 -9.32
C PRO A 137 -6.84 -15.73 -8.49
N VAL A 138 -5.96 -15.89 -7.50
CA VAL A 138 -5.30 -14.79 -6.80
C VAL A 138 -3.87 -14.69 -7.31
N VAL A 139 -3.50 -13.52 -7.81
CA VAL A 139 -2.26 -13.27 -8.53
C VAL A 139 -1.41 -12.28 -7.74
N LEU A 140 -0.39 -12.76 -7.07
CA LEU A 140 0.61 -11.92 -6.43
C LEU A 140 1.57 -11.38 -7.51
N LEU A 141 1.66 -10.06 -7.60
CA LEU A 141 2.55 -9.35 -8.51
C LEU A 141 3.84 -8.95 -7.79
N ILE A 142 4.96 -9.45 -8.28
CA ILE A 142 6.30 -9.17 -7.78
C ILE A 142 7.06 -8.41 -8.85
N TYR A 143 7.62 -7.26 -8.52
CA TYR A 143 8.37 -6.43 -9.45
C TYR A 143 9.73 -6.04 -8.86
N PRO A 144 10.75 -5.81 -9.69
CA PRO A 144 12.05 -5.38 -9.22
C PRO A 144 12.00 -3.92 -8.75
N MET A 145 12.82 -3.56 -7.75
CA MET A 145 12.74 -2.26 -7.08
C MET A 145 13.03 -1.06 -8.00
N ASP A 146 13.72 -1.25 -9.12
CA ASP A 146 13.92 -0.20 -10.14
C ASP A 146 12.63 0.17 -10.88
N LYS A 147 11.56 -0.65 -10.75
CA LYS A 147 10.23 -0.41 -11.32
C LYS A 147 9.24 0.18 -10.32
N ILE A 148 9.65 0.48 -9.10
CA ILE A 148 8.75 1.02 -8.06
C ILE A 148 8.06 2.31 -8.50
N SER A 149 8.76 3.21 -9.19
CA SER A 149 8.19 4.47 -9.68
C SER A 149 7.09 4.27 -10.72
N LEU A 150 7.14 3.20 -11.50
CA LEU A 150 6.08 2.82 -12.44
C LEU A 150 4.83 2.39 -11.67
N VAL A 151 5.00 1.56 -10.64
CA VAL A 151 3.92 1.07 -9.79
C VAL A 151 3.29 2.22 -9.00
N GLU A 152 4.09 3.04 -8.33
CA GLU A 152 3.63 4.22 -7.60
C GLU A 152 2.95 5.22 -8.53
N GLY A 153 3.50 5.45 -9.73
CA GLY A 153 2.89 6.32 -10.74
C GLY A 153 1.51 5.82 -11.21
N TRP A 154 1.33 4.50 -11.37
CA TRP A 154 0.01 3.94 -11.64
C TRP A 154 -0.96 4.18 -10.48
N VAL A 155 -0.56 3.85 -9.24
CA VAL A 155 -1.41 4.01 -8.05
C VAL A 155 -1.80 5.49 -7.83
N GLN A 156 -0.82 6.41 -7.94
CA GLN A 156 -1.05 7.85 -7.80
C GLN A 156 -1.91 8.42 -8.94
N GLY A 157 -1.93 7.78 -10.11
CA GLY A 157 -2.80 8.14 -11.23
C GLY A 157 -4.27 7.77 -11.04
N ILE A 158 -4.62 7.01 -9.99
CA ILE A 158 -6.00 6.59 -9.72
C ILE A 158 -6.79 7.76 -9.13
N LYS A 159 -7.89 8.12 -9.80
CA LYS A 159 -8.81 9.14 -9.34
C LYS A 159 -9.48 8.72 -8.02
N ASP A 160 -9.62 9.66 -7.09
CA ASP A 160 -10.29 9.48 -5.80
C ASP A 160 -9.69 8.35 -4.94
N LEU A 161 -8.37 8.14 -5.06
CA LEU A 161 -7.65 7.13 -4.27
C LEU A 161 -7.77 7.43 -2.76
N PRO A 162 -8.31 6.51 -1.95
CA PRO A 162 -8.46 6.72 -0.52
C PRO A 162 -7.11 6.61 0.20
N GLN A 163 -7.00 7.25 1.36
CA GLN A 163 -5.85 7.04 2.23
C GLN A 163 -5.96 5.71 2.98
N GLY A 164 -4.86 4.97 3.03
CA GLY A 164 -4.81 3.69 3.73
C GLY A 164 -3.58 2.88 3.34
N PHE A 165 -3.29 1.85 4.14
CA PHE A 165 -2.24 0.88 3.85
C PHE A 165 -2.73 -0.30 3.01
N TYR A 166 -4.05 -0.48 2.91
CA TYR A 166 -4.67 -1.57 2.19
C TYR A 166 -5.83 -0.99 1.39
N ILE A 167 -5.70 -1.02 0.07
CA ILE A 167 -6.66 -0.40 -0.84
C ILE A 167 -7.11 -1.46 -1.83
N ARG A 168 -8.42 -1.64 -1.97
CA ARG A 168 -9.01 -2.43 -3.05
C ARG A 168 -9.43 -1.50 -4.19
N ILE A 169 -8.91 -1.75 -5.38
CA ILE A 169 -9.29 -1.09 -6.62
C ILE A 169 -10.12 -2.07 -7.45
N HIS A 170 -11.23 -1.61 -8.01
CA HIS A 170 -12.01 -2.36 -8.98
C HIS A 170 -11.61 -1.95 -10.38
N LEU A 171 -11.18 -2.93 -11.18
CA LEU A 171 -10.93 -2.77 -12.61
C LEU A 171 -12.16 -3.21 -13.41
N VAL A 172 -12.55 -2.37 -14.37
CA VAL A 172 -13.50 -2.71 -15.43
C VAL A 172 -12.88 -2.35 -16.77
N GLU A 173 -12.83 -3.29 -17.70
CA GLU A 173 -12.13 -3.13 -18.98
C GLU A 173 -10.67 -2.63 -18.80
N GLY A 174 -10.01 -3.12 -17.75
CA GLY A 174 -8.63 -2.79 -17.41
C GLY A 174 -8.41 -1.42 -16.79
N LYS A 175 -9.48 -0.66 -16.54
CA LYS A 175 -9.42 0.69 -15.99
C LYS A 175 -9.93 0.73 -14.55
N PRO A 176 -9.26 1.47 -13.65
CA PRO A 176 -9.79 1.72 -12.30
C PRO A 176 -11.12 2.47 -12.38
N VAL A 177 -12.18 1.89 -11.79
CA VAL A 177 -13.50 2.53 -11.71
C VAL A 177 -13.90 2.91 -10.29
N SER A 178 -13.34 2.23 -9.29
CA SER A 178 -13.52 2.60 -7.88
C SER A 178 -12.33 2.13 -7.04
N ALA A 179 -12.07 2.83 -5.94
CA ALA A 179 -11.07 2.45 -4.96
C ALA A 179 -11.63 2.63 -3.55
N VAL A 180 -11.41 1.65 -2.68
CA VAL A 180 -11.86 1.67 -1.28
C VAL A 180 -10.74 1.23 -0.35
N SER A 181 -10.62 1.90 0.79
CA SER A 181 -9.70 1.48 1.85
C SER A 181 -10.30 0.29 2.60
N ILE A 182 -9.46 -0.66 3.00
CA ILE A 182 -9.83 -1.79 3.85
C ILE A 182 -9.26 -1.51 5.24
N ALA A 183 -10.17 -1.45 6.23
CA ALA A 183 -9.84 -1.23 7.63
C ALA A 183 -9.46 -2.53 8.35
#